data_AF-A0A924P1U5-F1
#
_entry.id   AF-A0A924P1U5-F1
#
_cell.length_a   1.000
_cell.length_b   1.000
_cell.length_c   1.000
_cell.angle_alpha   90.00
_cell.angle_beta   90.00
_cell.angle_gamma   90.00
#
_symmetry.space_group_name_H-M   'P 1'
#
loop_
_entity.id
_entity.type
_entity.pdbx_description
1 polymer ?
#
loop_
_entity_poly.entity_id
_entity_poly.type
_entity_poly.pdbx_seq_one_letter_code
_entity_poly.pdbx_strand_id
1 'polypeptide(L)'
;MNTYIGLDLGIATAIVSAGAGIENIHSDFNKINIILCDLITEVKTCLYGMWPLSKLISKLTTGKLENDIAGFSMNVVRDAAWQVAVDYAALDTEEKTQQYLTERDNSIAEFSKKILNPGPMIKTVSGIFRMFEFGSIAKKIQRLDT
;
A
#
# COMPACT_ATOMS: atom_id res chain seq x y z
N MET A 1 -11.70 5.46 -9.92
CA MET A 1 -11.66 4.40 -8.90
C MET A 1 -10.50 4.74 -7.98
N ASN A 2 -10.76 5.43 -6.86
CA ASN A 2 -9.74 5.81 -5.89
C ASN A 2 -9.57 4.65 -4.92
N THR A 3 -8.64 3.74 -5.22
CA THR A 3 -8.30 2.61 -4.34
C THR A 3 -7.11 3.02 -3.46
N TYR A 4 -7.24 4.13 -2.73
CA TYR A 4 -6.20 4.52 -1.78
C TYR A 4 -6.54 3.89 -0.43
N ILE A 5 -5.96 2.70 -0.22
CA ILE A 5 -6.21 1.85 0.95
C ILE A 5 -6.10 2.59 2.28
N GLY A 6 -5.26 3.63 2.37
CA GLY A 6 -5.09 4.43 3.59
C GLY A 6 -6.25 5.37 3.91
N LEU A 7 -6.90 5.97 2.90
CA LEU A 7 -8.03 6.89 3.09
C LEU A 7 -9.27 6.09 3.47
N ASP A 8 -9.58 5.05 2.72
CA ASP A 8 -10.74 4.19 2.97
C ASP A 8 -10.65 3.54 4.35
N LEU A 9 -9.48 3.00 4.69
CA LEU A 9 -9.24 2.40 6.01
C LEU A 9 -9.33 3.43 7.14
N GLY A 10 -8.76 4.62 6.95
CA GLY A 10 -8.82 5.70 7.94
C GLY A 10 -10.26 6.15 8.21
N ILE A 11 -11.03 6.40 7.15
CA ILE A 11 -12.45 6.77 7.26
C ILE A 11 -13.26 5.67 7.95
N ALA A 12 -13.09 4.41 7.52
CA ALA A 12 -13.78 3.28 8.15
C ALA A 12 -13.46 3.17 9.64
N THR A 13 -12.20 3.36 10.02
CA THR A 13 -11.75 3.34 11.41
C THR A 13 -12.40 4.47 12.22
N ALA A 14 -12.44 5.69 11.67
CA ALA A 14 -13.10 6.83 12.30
C ALA A 14 -14.59 6.56 12.56
N ILE A 15 -15.32 6.06 11.55
CA ILE A 15 -16.75 5.74 11.64
C ILE A 15 -17.02 4.65 12.68
N VAL A 16 -16.25 3.57 12.68
CA VAL A 16 -16.43 2.44 13.63
C VAL A 16 -16.07 2.86 15.06
N SER A 17 -15.13 3.78 15.24
CA SER A 17 -14.72 4.27 16.55
C SER A 17 -15.67 5.31 17.17
N ALA A 18 -16.64 5.81 16.39
CA ALA A 18 -17.59 6.83 16.82
C ALA A 18 -18.38 6.36 18.05
N GLY A 19 -18.03 6.91 19.23
CA GLY A 19 -18.63 6.58 20.52
C GLY A 19 -17.68 5.94 21.53
N ALA A 20 -16.65 5.20 21.08
CA ALA A 20 -15.62 4.63 21.96
C ALA A 20 -14.41 5.55 22.13
N GLY A 21 -14.21 6.53 21.24
CA GLY A 21 -13.03 7.38 21.19
C GLY A 21 -11.95 6.74 20.31
N ILE A 22 -11.45 7.49 19.32
CA ILE A 22 -10.58 6.98 18.26
C ILE A 22 -9.36 6.23 18.83
N GLU A 23 -8.72 6.76 19.87
CA GLU A 23 -7.54 6.15 20.49
C GLU A 23 -7.74 4.72 21.02
N ASN A 24 -8.97 4.35 21.41
CA ASN A 24 -9.24 3.02 21.95
C ASN A 24 -9.09 1.91 20.89
N ILE A 25 -9.21 2.22 19.60
CA ILE A 25 -9.01 1.25 18.52
C ILE A 25 -7.57 1.22 18.00
N HIS A 26 -6.70 2.15 18.42
CA HIS A 26 -5.36 2.31 17.87
C HIS A 26 -4.50 1.04 18.01
N SER A 27 -4.55 0.40 19.18
CA SER A 27 -3.85 -0.86 19.43
C SER A 27 -4.27 -1.94 18.43
N ASP A 28 -5.58 -2.14 18.25
CA ASP A 28 -6.10 -3.19 17.39
C ASP A 28 -5.90 -2.86 15.90
N PHE A 29 -6.01 -1.59 15.55
CA PHE A 29 -5.66 -1.05 14.24
C PHE A 29 -4.21 -1.40 13.84
N ASN A 30 -3.26 -1.30 14.78
CA ASN A 30 -1.86 -1.65 14.54
C ASN A 30 -1.59 -3.16 14.55
N LYS A 31 -2.33 -3.96 15.34
CA LYS A 31 -2.20 -5.43 15.32
C LYS A 31 -2.53 -6.02 13.94
N ILE A 32 -3.50 -5.45 13.22
CA ILE A 32 -3.79 -5.84 11.83
C ILE A 32 -2.55 -5.66 10.95
N ASN A 33 -1.76 -4.60 11.17
CA ASN A 33 -0.55 -4.36 10.40
C ASN A 33 0.51 -5.45 10.58
N ILE A 34 0.62 -6.00 11.80
CA ILE A 34 1.53 -7.12 12.08
C ILE A 34 1.16 -8.33 11.22
N ILE A 35 -0.13 -8.67 11.17
CA ILE A 35 -0.63 -9.77 10.33
C ILE A 35 -0.34 -9.51 8.85
N LEU A 36 -0.55 -8.28 8.36
CA LEU A 36 -0.23 -7.94 6.97
C LEU A 36 1.27 -8.02 6.66
N CYS A 37 2.14 -7.67 7.62
CA CYS A 37 3.58 -7.80 7.48
C CYS A 37 4.01 -9.27 7.35
N ASP A 38 3.32 -10.19 8.04
CA ASP A 38 3.62 -11.63 7.92
C ASP A 38 3.30 -12.17 6.51
N LEU A 39 2.31 -11.59 5.83
CA LEU A 39 1.93 -11.95 4.45
C LEU A 39 2.95 -11.46 3.40
N ILE A 40 3.84 -10.51 3.73
CA ILE A 40 4.82 -9.96 2.77
C ILE A 40 5.69 -11.07 2.19
N THR A 41 6.08 -12.05 3.02
CA THR A 41 6.95 -13.15 2.58
C THR A 41 6.27 -14.03 1.54
N GLU A 42 4.98 -14.29 1.70
CA GLU A 42 4.17 -15.08 0.78
C GLU A 42 4.00 -14.36 -0.56
N VAL A 43 3.55 -13.09 -0.53
CA VAL A 43 3.41 -12.26 -1.73
C VAL A 43 4.73 -12.14 -2.49
N LYS A 44 5.84 -11.94 -1.78
CA LYS A 44 7.18 -11.89 -2.38
C LYS A 44 7.54 -13.18 -3.10
N THR A 45 7.21 -14.33 -2.50
CA THR A 45 7.48 -15.64 -3.07
C THR A 45 6.72 -15.83 -4.40
N CYS A 46 5.46 -15.40 -4.45
CA CYS A 46 4.66 -15.44 -5.68
C CYS A 46 5.25 -14.51 -6.76
N LEU A 47 5.66 -13.29 -6.40
CA LEU A 47 6.30 -12.34 -7.31
C LEU A 47 7.63 -12.88 -7.88
N TYR A 48 8.45 -13.52 -7.05
CA TYR A 48 9.68 -14.17 -7.51
C TYR A 48 9.41 -15.33 -8.48
N GLY A 49 8.32 -16.08 -8.29
CA GLY A 49 7.89 -17.13 -9.22
C GLY A 49 7.58 -16.63 -10.64
N MET A 50 7.26 -15.35 -10.79
CA MET A 50 6.93 -14.72 -12.08
C MET A 50 8.17 -14.23 -12.85
N TRP A 51 9.30 -14.05 -12.17
CA TRP A 51 10.52 -13.49 -12.76
C TRP A 51 11.74 -14.38 -12.54
N PRO A 52 12.23 -15.11 -13.55
CA PRO A 52 13.33 -16.06 -13.36
C PRO A 52 14.66 -15.45 -12.91
N LEU A 53 14.93 -14.19 -13.25
CA LEU A 53 16.12 -13.47 -12.75
C LEU A 53 16.01 -13.10 -11.26
N SER A 54 14.80 -13.09 -10.69
CA SER A 54 14.63 -12.83 -9.25
C SER A 54 15.31 -13.87 -8.38
N LYS A 55 15.45 -15.12 -8.85
CA LYS A 55 16.23 -16.18 -8.17
C LYS A 55 17.73 -15.89 -8.11
N LEU A 56 18.23 -15.04 -9.01
CA LEU A 56 19.63 -14.59 -9.00
C LEU A 56 19.80 -13.43 -8.00
N ILE A 57 18.83 -12.54 -7.93
CA ILE A 57 18.77 -11.42 -6.99
C ILE A 57 18.56 -11.92 -5.55
N SER A 58 17.66 -12.88 -5.34
CA SER A 58 17.41 -13.45 -4.01
C SER A 58 18.63 -14.18 -3.43
N LYS A 59 19.52 -14.69 -4.28
CA LYS A 59 20.81 -15.28 -3.89
C LYS A 59 21.84 -14.25 -3.43
N LEU A 60 21.69 -12.97 -3.79
CA LEU A 60 22.61 -11.87 -3.41
C LEU A 60 22.40 -11.39 -1.95
N THR A 61 21.82 -12.19 -1.07
CA THR A 61 21.57 -11.85 0.36
C THR A 61 20.72 -10.58 0.58
N THR A 62 19.96 -10.12 -0.42
CA THR A 62 19.07 -8.95 -0.31
C THR A 62 17.74 -9.27 0.36
N GLY A 63 17.42 -10.54 0.61
CA GLY A 63 16.11 -10.98 1.11
C GLY A 63 15.67 -10.34 2.43
N LYS A 64 16.63 -10.05 3.34
CA LYS A 64 16.36 -9.32 4.58
C LYS A 64 16.03 -7.85 4.31
N LEU A 65 16.84 -7.19 3.47
CA LEU A 65 16.64 -5.78 3.11
C LEU A 65 15.29 -5.55 2.44
N GLU A 66 14.85 -6.45 1.56
CA GLU A 66 13.54 -6.36 0.93
C GLU A 66 12.39 -6.48 1.94
N ASN A 67 12.50 -7.41 2.89
CA ASN A 67 11.50 -7.57 3.95
C ASN A 67 11.47 -6.33 4.85
N ASP A 68 12.63 -5.78 5.19
CA ASP A 68 12.77 -4.57 6.00
C ASP A 68 12.15 -3.35 5.27
N ILE A 69 12.39 -3.19 3.96
CA ILE A 69 11.81 -2.12 3.14
C ILE A 69 10.29 -2.28 3.00
N ALA A 70 9.82 -3.50 2.78
CA ALA A 70 8.39 -3.77 2.63
C ALA A 70 7.64 -3.54 3.96
N GLY A 71 8.20 -4.02 5.08
CA GLY A 71 7.65 -3.77 6.42
C GLY A 71 7.66 -2.28 6.76
N PHE A 72 8.74 -1.56 6.45
CA PHE A 72 8.81 -0.11 6.60
C PHE A 72 7.71 0.60 5.78
N SER A 73 7.53 0.21 4.51
CA SER A 73 6.50 0.78 3.64
C SER A 73 5.08 0.53 4.17
N MET A 74 4.83 -0.68 4.71
CA MET A 74 3.56 -1.00 5.37
C MET A 74 3.31 -0.14 6.60
N ASN A 75 4.32 0.09 7.43
CA ASN A 75 4.21 0.99 8.58
C ASN A 75 3.90 2.42 8.15
N VAL A 76 4.58 2.94 7.12
CA VAL A 76 4.30 4.30 6.59
C VAL A 76 2.85 4.44 6.12
N VAL A 77 2.33 3.45 5.40
CA VAL A 77 0.92 3.45 4.95
C VAL A 77 -0.03 3.35 6.15
N ARG A 78 0.33 2.55 7.15
CA ARG A 78 -0.46 2.38 8.38
C ARG A 78 -0.56 3.67 9.18
N ASP A 79 0.57 4.35 9.39
CA ASP A 79 0.63 5.63 10.10
C ASP A 79 -0.15 6.71 9.36
N ALA A 80 -0.06 6.75 8.02
CA ALA A 80 -0.84 7.67 7.20
C ALA A 80 -2.35 7.41 7.32
N ALA A 81 -2.77 6.14 7.34
CA ALA A 81 -4.16 5.75 7.53
C ALA A 81 -4.67 6.10 8.94
N TRP A 82 -3.82 5.95 9.96
CA TRP A 82 -4.14 6.37 11.32
C TRP A 82 -4.35 7.88 11.41
N GLN A 83 -3.47 8.67 10.78
CA GLN A 83 -3.62 10.12 10.74
C GLN A 83 -4.93 10.52 10.06
N VAL A 84 -5.31 9.84 8.97
CA VAL A 84 -6.63 10.05 8.35
C VAL A 84 -7.76 9.75 9.33
N ALA A 85 -7.67 8.65 10.08
CA ALA A 85 -8.70 8.30 11.04
C ALA A 85 -8.87 9.36 12.14
N VAL A 86 -7.77 9.86 12.70
CA VAL A 86 -7.77 10.92 13.71
C VAL A 86 -8.28 12.24 13.13
N ASP A 87 -7.76 12.67 11.97
CA ASP A 87 -8.19 13.89 11.29
C ASP A 87 -9.70 13.85 11.00
N TYR A 88 -10.18 12.73 10.46
CA TYR A 88 -11.58 12.56 10.06
C TYR A 88 -12.51 12.48 11.27
N ALA A 89 -12.11 11.79 12.35
CA ALA A 89 -12.89 11.69 13.58
C ALA A 89 -13.06 13.05 14.29
N ALA A 90 -12.15 14.00 14.06
CA ALA A 90 -12.22 15.34 14.63
C ALA A 90 -13.14 16.31 13.84
N LEU A 91 -13.65 15.90 12.67
CA LEU A 91 -14.53 16.73 11.85
C LEU A 91 -15.94 16.74 12.44
N ASP A 92 -16.47 17.93 12.68
CA ASP A 92 -17.75 18.19 13.35
C ASP A 92 -18.87 18.63 12.39
N THR A 93 -18.53 18.96 11.14
CA THR A 93 -19.50 19.39 10.12
C THR A 93 -19.31 18.65 8.80
N GLU A 94 -20.42 18.50 8.08
CA GLU A 94 -20.43 17.89 6.74
C GLU A 94 -19.60 18.72 5.76
N GLU A 95 -19.63 20.05 5.84
CA GLU A 95 -18.83 20.94 4.99
C GLU A 95 -17.32 20.71 5.17
N LYS A 96 -16.83 20.64 6.43
CA LYS A 96 -15.41 20.33 6.70
C LYS A 96 -15.04 18.93 6.23
N THR A 97 -15.95 17.97 6.35
CA THR A 97 -15.77 16.60 5.85
C THR A 97 -15.58 16.58 4.35
N GLN A 98 -16.47 17.24 3.60
CA GLN A 98 -16.37 17.31 2.15
C GLN A 98 -15.12 18.05 1.68
N GLN A 99 -14.74 19.14 2.37
CA GLN A 99 -13.49 19.85 2.09
C GLN A 99 -12.28 18.94 2.29
N TYR A 100 -12.20 18.24 3.43
CA TYR A 100 -11.10 17.30 3.74
C TYR A 100 -10.95 16.22 2.67
N LEU A 101 -12.06 15.58 2.28
CA LEU A 101 -12.06 14.54 1.26
C LEU A 101 -11.59 15.07 -0.10
N THR A 102 -12.08 16.25 -0.49
CA THR A 102 -11.69 16.91 -1.75
C THR A 102 -10.19 17.23 -1.77
N GLU A 103 -9.64 17.77 -0.67
CA GLU A 103 -8.22 18.07 -0.55
C GLU A 103 -7.36 16.79 -0.63
N ARG A 104 -7.79 15.71 0.03
CA ARG A 104 -7.09 14.42 -0.01
C ARG A 104 -7.13 13.81 -1.41
N ASP A 105 -8.28 13.81 -2.07
CA ASP A 105 -8.43 13.32 -3.44
C ASP A 105 -7.54 14.08 -4.42
N ASN A 106 -7.48 15.42 -4.32
CA ASN A 106 -6.60 16.24 -5.14
C ASN A 106 -5.12 15.90 -4.91
N SER A 107 -4.72 15.76 -3.65
CA SER A 107 -3.34 15.39 -3.29
C SER A 107 -2.95 14.02 -3.86
N ILE A 108 -3.84 13.03 -3.73
CA ILE A 108 -3.65 11.68 -4.27
C ILE A 108 -3.60 11.71 -5.81
N ALA A 109 -4.45 12.51 -6.45
CA ALA A 109 -4.46 12.66 -7.90
C ALA A 109 -3.13 13.24 -8.42
N GLU A 110 -2.60 14.27 -7.76
CA GLU A 110 -1.30 14.86 -8.10
C GLU A 110 -0.14 13.89 -7.89
N PHE A 111 -0.16 13.12 -6.81
CA PHE A 111 0.82 12.05 -6.59
C PHE A 111 0.73 10.97 -7.68
N SER A 112 -0.48 10.55 -8.04
CA SER A 112 -0.74 9.53 -9.06
C SER A 112 -0.24 9.96 -10.44
N LYS A 113 -0.37 11.24 -10.81
CA LYS A 113 0.19 11.79 -12.06
C LYS A 113 1.71 11.58 -12.15
N LYS A 114 2.43 11.71 -11.04
CA LYS A 114 3.89 11.48 -10.98
C LYS A 114 4.23 10.00 -11.13
N ILE A 115 3.43 9.11 -10.57
CA ILE A 115 3.59 7.65 -10.75
C ILE A 115 3.36 7.25 -12.21
N LEU A 116 2.32 7.79 -12.84
CA LEU A 116 1.90 7.43 -14.20
C LEU A 116 2.86 7.94 -15.28
N ASN A 117 3.57 9.04 -15.03
CA ASN A 117 4.61 9.54 -15.92
C ASN A 117 5.99 9.48 -15.26
N PRO A 118 6.54 8.27 -15.05
CA PRO A 118 7.84 8.14 -14.42
C PRO A 118 8.93 8.66 -15.37
N GLY A 119 10.01 9.19 -14.79
CA GLY A 119 11.14 9.70 -15.55
C GLY A 119 11.78 8.63 -16.45
N PRO A 120 12.61 9.04 -17.43
CA PRO A 120 13.19 8.11 -18.43
C PRO A 120 13.93 6.93 -17.79
N MET A 121 14.65 7.15 -16.68
CA MET A 121 15.36 6.09 -15.96
C MET A 121 14.42 4.97 -15.48
N ILE A 122 13.31 5.32 -14.84
CA ILE A 122 12.32 4.33 -14.36
C ILE A 122 11.65 3.63 -15.54
N LYS A 123 11.34 4.33 -16.64
CA LYS A 123 10.79 3.71 -17.85
C LYS A 123 11.73 2.66 -18.43
N THR A 124 13.03 2.97 -18.52
CA THR A 124 14.05 2.03 -19.00
C THR A 124 14.16 0.81 -18.08
N VAL A 125 14.25 1.03 -16.78
CA VAL A 125 14.35 -0.03 -15.77
C VAL A 125 13.11 -0.95 -15.83
N SER A 126 11.90 -0.39 -15.82
CA SER A 126 10.65 -1.16 -15.96
C SER A 126 10.56 -1.93 -17.28
N GLY A 127 11.12 -1.38 -18.37
CA GLY A 127 11.25 -2.08 -19.65
C GLY A 127 12.13 -3.33 -19.54
N ILE A 128 13.25 -3.25 -18.82
CA ILE A 128 14.13 -4.38 -18.55
C ILE A 128 13.38 -5.46 -17.76
N PHE A 129 12.69 -5.11 -16.67
CA PHE A 129 11.91 -6.07 -15.89
C PHE A 129 10.88 -6.81 -16.78
N ARG A 130 10.10 -6.07 -17.58
CA ARG A 130 9.08 -6.64 -18.47
C ARG A 130 9.61 -7.64 -19.49
N MET A 131 10.82 -7.41 -20.04
CA MET A 131 11.42 -8.33 -21.01
C MET A 131 11.68 -9.73 -20.44
N PHE A 132 11.84 -9.83 -19.12
CA PHE A 132 12.16 -11.08 -18.44
C PHE A 132 10.96 -11.66 -17.66
N GLU A 133 9.80 -11.03 -17.70
CA GLU A 133 8.56 -11.58 -17.13
C GLU A 133 7.95 -12.62 -18.07
N PHE A 134 7.59 -13.80 -17.54
CA PHE A 134 6.99 -14.87 -18.33
C PHE A 134 5.49 -15.00 -18.08
N GLY A 135 4.75 -15.41 -19.12
CA GLY A 135 3.32 -15.73 -19.05
C GLY A 135 2.39 -14.58 -19.41
N SER A 136 1.13 -14.91 -19.73
CA SER A 136 0.07 -13.94 -19.96
C SER A 136 -0.37 -13.26 -18.67
N ILE A 137 -1.01 -12.09 -18.76
CA ILE A 137 -1.60 -11.40 -17.60
C ILE A 137 -2.49 -12.34 -16.78
N ALA A 138 -3.33 -13.15 -17.44
CA ALA A 138 -4.19 -14.13 -16.77
C ALA A 138 -3.39 -15.17 -15.95
N LYS A 139 -2.29 -15.71 -16.50
CA LYS A 139 -1.40 -16.63 -15.77
C LYS A 139 -0.69 -15.96 -14.59
N LYS A 140 -0.40 -14.66 -14.71
CA LYS A 140 0.21 -13.87 -13.63
C LYS A 140 -0.78 -13.65 -12.48
N ILE A 141 -2.02 -13.29 -12.78
CA ILE A 141 -3.10 -13.16 -11.79
C ILE A 141 -3.33 -14.50 -11.08
N GLN A 142 -3.45 -15.60 -11.83
CA GLN A 142 -3.64 -16.93 -11.25
C GLN A 142 -2.53 -17.34 -10.28
N ARG A 143 -1.28 -16.93 -10.54
CA ARG A 143 -0.13 -17.20 -9.65
C ARG A 143 -0.13 -16.37 -8.36
N LEU A 144 -0.93 -15.32 -8.28
CA LEU A 144 -1.12 -14.53 -7.06
C LEU A 144 -2.30 -15.04 -6.22
N ASP A 145 -3.20 -15.83 -6.82
CA ASP A 145 -4.37 -16.44 -6.16
C ASP A 145 -4.06 -17.83 -5.53
N THR A 146 -2.80 -18.28 -5.59
CA THR A 146 -2.32 -19.57 -5.04
C THR A 146 -1.21 -19.35 -4.04
#